data_AF-A0A080ZIX2-F1
#
_entry.id   AF-A0A080ZIX2-F1
#
_cell.length_a   1.000
_cell.length_b   1.000
_cell.length_c   1.000
_cell.angle_alpha   90.00
_cell.angle_beta   90.00
_cell.angle_gamma   90.00
#
_symmetry.space_group_name_H-M   'P 1'
#
loop_
_entity.id
_entity.type
_entity.pdbx_description
1 polymer ?
#
loop_
_entity_poly.entity_id
_entity_poly.type
_entity_poly.pdbx_seq_one_letter_code
_entity_poly.pdbx_strand_id
1 'polypeptide(L)'
;SQRARVTSKSVLESVRVVVAPAPAISSTLAGSFLNWYTNSIWETVKGKKEQNRRADAKTAINIMIVLYQQPCKILEKPSLTNQNAYQSLKYDVWTLGTAMEKAANDRLHTFDNKNATPKASSLRKCWPSLRSSHPDAYRALGAQFLALKRSGQIVDACTPLKH
;
A
#
# COMPACT_ATOMS: atom_id res chain seq x y z
N SER A 1 -27.14 44.29 -38.58
CA SER A 1 -26.69 44.02 -37.20
C SER A 1 -27.90 43.57 -36.40
N GLN A 2 -28.08 42.26 -36.20
CA GLN A 2 -29.22 41.70 -35.46
C GLN A 2 -28.72 40.46 -34.70
N ARG A 3 -28.83 40.55 -33.37
CA ARG A 3 -28.29 39.65 -32.36
C ARG A 3 -29.09 38.35 -32.32
N ALA A 4 -28.45 37.21 -32.60
CA ALA A 4 -29.00 35.89 -32.29
C ALA A 4 -28.68 35.56 -30.82
N ARG A 5 -29.68 35.62 -29.94
CA ARG A 5 -29.61 35.16 -28.55
C ARG A 5 -30.03 33.70 -28.52
N VAL A 6 -29.06 32.79 -28.66
CA VAL A 6 -29.30 31.36 -28.40
C VAL A 6 -29.23 31.15 -26.90
N THR A 7 -30.38 30.93 -26.27
CA THR A 7 -30.48 30.50 -24.88
C THR A 7 -30.92 29.05 -24.92
N SER A 8 -29.97 28.13 -24.80
CA SER A 8 -30.23 26.70 -24.73
C SER A 8 -29.64 26.15 -23.43
N LYS A 9 -30.56 25.77 -22.53
CA LYS A 9 -30.64 24.47 -21.81
C LYS A 9 -29.28 23.78 -21.58
N SER A 10 -28.87 23.36 -20.39
CA SER A 10 -29.57 22.50 -19.42
C SER A 10 -28.47 21.73 -18.68
N VAL A 11 -28.67 21.51 -17.38
CA VAL A 11 -28.28 20.31 -16.61
C VAL A 11 -26.93 19.67 -16.93
N LEU A 12 -25.97 19.86 -16.01
CA LEU A 12 -25.13 18.77 -15.50
C LEU A 12 -25.01 19.05 -14.00
N GLU A 13 -25.97 18.58 -13.19
CA GLU A 13 -25.89 17.25 -12.59
C GLU A 13 -24.45 17.02 -12.09
N SER A 14 -24.23 17.35 -10.81
CA SER A 14 -23.02 16.96 -10.11
C SER A 14 -22.97 15.43 -10.14
N VAL A 15 -22.25 14.89 -11.12
CA VAL A 15 -21.90 13.48 -11.16
C VAL A 15 -21.02 13.25 -9.95
N ARG A 16 -21.64 12.95 -8.80
CA ARG A 16 -21.00 12.12 -7.79
C ARG A 16 -20.73 10.81 -8.49
N VAL A 17 -19.56 10.71 -9.11
CA VAL A 17 -19.01 9.45 -9.58
C VAL A 17 -18.96 8.59 -8.33
N VAL A 18 -19.94 7.71 -8.16
CA VAL A 18 -19.84 6.60 -7.23
C VAL A 18 -18.81 5.68 -7.86
N VAL A 19 -17.54 6.04 -7.67
CA VAL A 19 -16.43 5.16 -7.99
C VAL A 19 -16.65 3.95 -7.11
N ALA A 20 -17.01 2.82 -7.72
CA ALA A 20 -17.07 1.55 -7.03
C ALA A 20 -15.75 1.40 -6.24
N PRO A 21 -15.78 1.09 -4.93
CA PRO A 21 -14.56 1.01 -4.14
C PRO A 21 -13.61 0.05 -4.85
N ALA A 22 -12.38 0.51 -5.10
CA ALA A 22 -11.37 -0.31 -5.73
C ALA A 22 -11.23 -1.63 -4.96
N PRO A 23 -10.97 -2.76 -5.63
CA PRO A 23 -10.82 -4.05 -4.96
C PRO A 23 -9.88 -3.91 -3.76
N ALA A 24 -10.31 -4.26 -2.54
CA ALA A 24 -9.51 -3.93 -1.36
C ALA A 24 -8.11 -4.58 -1.35
N ILE A 25 -7.86 -5.57 -2.22
CA ILE A 25 -6.53 -6.16 -2.32
C ILE A 25 -6.25 -6.71 -3.73
N SER A 26 -5.04 -6.46 -4.22
CA SER A 26 -4.39 -7.29 -5.24
C SER A 26 -3.99 -8.64 -4.64
N SER A 27 -3.85 -9.68 -5.47
CA SER A 27 -3.23 -10.94 -5.02
C SER A 27 -1.73 -10.81 -4.78
N THR A 28 -1.09 -9.80 -5.38
CA THR A 28 0.35 -9.50 -5.26
C THR A 28 0.66 -8.54 -4.11
N LEU A 29 1.87 -8.63 -3.55
CA LEU A 29 2.37 -7.77 -2.48
C LEU A 29 2.51 -6.32 -2.97
N ALA A 30 3.20 -6.10 -4.09
CA ALA A 30 3.34 -4.78 -4.70
C ALA A 30 1.98 -4.17 -5.09
N GLY A 31 1.04 -4.98 -5.59
CA GLY A 31 -0.31 -4.52 -5.90
C GLY A 31 -1.12 -4.19 -4.64
N SER A 32 -0.93 -4.93 -3.54
CA SER A 32 -1.57 -4.64 -2.25
C SER A 32 -1.06 -3.29 -1.72
N PHE A 33 0.25 -3.06 -1.83
CA PHE A 33 0.91 -1.81 -1.47
C PHE A 33 0.38 -0.64 -2.32
N LEU A 34 0.33 -0.80 -3.64
CA LEU A 34 -0.24 0.20 -4.55
C LEU A 34 -1.68 0.55 -4.20
N ASN A 35 -2.53 -0.46 -4.04
CA ASN A 35 -3.93 -0.28 -3.73
C ASN A 35 -4.13 0.42 -2.38
N TRP A 36 -3.31 0.08 -1.37
CA TRP A 36 -3.36 0.70 -0.05
C TRP A 36 -3.25 2.22 -0.15
N TYR A 37 -2.20 2.73 -0.79
CA TYR A 37 -1.91 4.17 -0.88
C TYR A 37 -2.73 4.92 -1.93
N THR A 38 -2.98 4.31 -3.09
CA THR A 38 -3.69 5.02 -4.18
C THR A 38 -5.19 5.08 -3.92
N ASN A 39 -5.78 4.01 -3.38
CA ASN A 39 -7.22 3.91 -3.13
C ASN A 39 -7.63 4.20 -1.67
N SER A 40 -6.66 4.59 -0.82
CA SER A 40 -6.90 4.95 0.58
C SER A 40 -7.72 3.89 1.32
N ILE A 41 -7.33 2.62 1.17
CA ILE A 41 -8.10 1.45 1.61
C ILE A 41 -8.31 1.44 3.14
N TRP A 42 -7.45 2.14 3.88
CA TRP A 42 -7.64 2.36 5.32
C TRP A 42 -8.97 3.09 5.64
N GLU A 43 -9.39 4.02 4.77
CA GLU A 43 -10.60 4.86 4.90
C GLU A 43 -11.81 4.32 4.11
N THR A 44 -11.59 3.82 2.90
CA THR A 44 -12.67 3.62 1.92
C THR A 44 -13.42 2.29 2.08
N VAL A 45 -12.85 1.33 2.80
CA VAL A 45 -13.40 -0.01 2.96
C VAL A 45 -14.48 -0.08 4.04
N LYS A 46 -15.70 -0.48 3.64
CA LYS A 46 -16.86 -0.70 4.52
C LYS A 46 -17.31 -2.17 4.48
N GLY A 47 -17.87 -2.65 5.59
CA GLY A 47 -18.42 -4.01 5.71
C GLY A 47 -17.42 -5.05 6.22
N LYS A 48 -17.93 -6.04 6.98
CA LYS A 48 -17.11 -7.01 7.75
C LYS A 48 -16.11 -7.80 6.90
N LYS A 49 -16.56 -8.33 5.76
CA LYS A 49 -15.71 -9.13 4.86
C LYS A 49 -14.54 -8.31 4.30
N GLU A 50 -14.81 -7.08 3.91
CA GLU A 50 -13.82 -6.20 3.31
C GLU A 50 -12.88 -5.60 4.38
N GLN A 51 -13.37 -5.37 5.60
CA GLN A 51 -12.52 -4.99 6.74
C GLN A 51 -11.50 -6.07 7.11
N ASN A 52 -11.88 -7.36 7.08
CA ASN A 52 -10.95 -8.46 7.29
C ASN A 52 -9.86 -8.47 6.21
N ARG A 53 -10.26 -8.29 4.95
CA ARG A 53 -9.34 -8.17 3.80
C ARG A 53 -8.38 -6.97 3.95
N ARG A 54 -8.88 -5.82 4.39
CA ARG A 54 -8.05 -4.66 4.72
C ARG A 54 -7.03 -4.98 5.82
N ALA A 55 -7.43 -5.69 6.88
CA ALA A 55 -6.51 -6.08 7.95
C ALA A 55 -5.42 -7.05 7.45
N ASP A 56 -5.78 -7.98 6.57
CA ASP A 56 -4.82 -8.87 5.91
C ASP A 56 -3.82 -8.10 5.04
N ALA A 57 -4.31 -7.14 4.23
CA ALA A 57 -3.46 -6.28 3.41
C ALA A 57 -2.49 -5.44 4.27
N LYS A 58 -3.01 -4.81 5.33
CA LYS A 58 -2.21 -4.04 6.30
C LYS A 58 -1.11 -4.90 6.91
N THR A 59 -1.44 -6.14 7.29
CA THR A 59 -0.48 -7.08 7.86
C THR A 59 0.63 -7.42 6.86
N ALA A 60 0.27 -7.73 5.62
CA ALA A 60 1.25 -8.03 4.57
C ALA A 60 2.17 -6.85 4.28
N ILE A 61 1.63 -5.63 4.17
CA ILE A 61 2.40 -4.40 3.96
C ILE A 61 3.35 -4.14 5.12
N ASN A 62 2.89 -4.26 6.36
CA ASN A 62 3.74 -4.10 7.53
C ASN A 62 4.91 -5.11 7.53
N ILE A 63 4.65 -6.37 7.17
CA ILE A 63 5.70 -7.39 7.06
C ILE A 63 6.69 -7.01 5.94
N MET A 64 6.22 -6.53 4.79
CA MET A 64 7.12 -6.06 3.72
C MET A 64 8.04 -4.93 4.19
N ILE A 65 7.50 -3.93 4.88
CA ILE A 65 8.30 -2.80 5.39
C ILE A 65 9.33 -3.29 6.41
N VAL A 66 8.94 -4.21 7.31
CA VAL A 66 9.87 -4.83 8.25
C VAL A 66 10.96 -5.62 7.52
N LEU A 67 10.65 -6.34 6.46
CA LEU A 67 11.66 -7.13 5.75
C LEU A 67 12.53 -6.30 4.80
N TYR A 68 12.08 -5.11 4.38
CA TYR A 68 12.81 -4.25 3.46
C TYR A 68 14.13 -3.73 4.05
N GLN A 69 14.14 -3.40 5.34
CA GLN A 69 15.35 -3.01 6.11
C GLN A 69 16.17 -1.86 5.50
N GLN A 70 15.51 -1.01 4.71
CA GLN A 70 16.11 0.18 4.09
C GLN A 70 15.22 1.40 4.37
N PRO A 71 15.78 2.62 4.32
CA PRO A 71 15.00 3.85 4.35
C PRO A 71 13.95 3.84 3.25
N CYS A 72 12.73 4.27 3.57
CA CYS A 72 11.67 4.46 2.60
C CYS A 72 10.80 5.65 2.97
N LYS A 73 10.31 6.35 1.95
CA LYS A 73 9.41 7.49 2.11
C LYS A 73 8.18 7.25 1.26
N ILE A 74 7.03 7.31 1.90
CA ILE A 74 5.73 7.26 1.25
C ILE A 74 5.16 8.66 1.41
N LEU A 75 5.22 9.42 0.33
CA LEU A 75 4.85 10.82 0.30
C LEU A 75 3.35 11.00 0.46
N GLU A 76 2.92 12.19 0.89
CA GLU A 76 1.51 12.52 1.03
C GLU A 76 0.77 12.35 -0.29
N LYS A 77 -0.50 11.96 -0.19
CA LYS A 77 -1.36 11.80 -1.35
C LYS A 77 -1.61 13.17 -1.99
N PRO A 78 -1.26 13.38 -3.28
CA PRO A 78 -1.51 14.65 -3.94
C PRO A 78 -3.02 14.83 -4.17
N SER A 79 -3.42 16.09 -4.38
CA SER A 79 -4.80 16.39 -4.80
C SER A 79 -5.16 15.59 -6.06
N LEU A 80 -6.36 15.01 -6.08
CA LEU A 80 -6.89 14.27 -7.23
C LEU A 80 -7.06 15.14 -8.47
N THR A 81 -7.11 16.47 -8.31
CA THR A 81 -7.17 17.42 -9.44
C THR A 81 -5.83 17.57 -10.16
N ASN A 82 -4.72 17.15 -9.54
CA ASN A 82 -3.40 17.15 -10.15
C ASN A 82 -3.08 15.75 -10.69
N GLN A 83 -3.56 15.50 -11.91
CA GLN A 83 -3.41 14.20 -12.56
C GLN A 83 -1.94 13.77 -12.71
N ASN A 84 -1.04 14.71 -13.00
CA ASN A 84 0.39 14.43 -13.16
C ASN A 84 1.00 13.96 -11.83
N ALA A 85 0.76 14.71 -10.74
CA ALA A 85 1.26 14.32 -9.42
C ALA A 85 0.67 12.98 -8.96
N TYR A 86 -0.61 12.70 -9.27
CA TYR A 86 -1.23 11.42 -8.94
C TYR A 86 -0.60 10.25 -9.72
N GLN A 87 -0.28 10.41 -11.01
CA GLN A 87 0.43 9.37 -11.77
C GLN A 87 1.87 9.18 -11.28
N SER A 88 2.57 10.26 -10.93
CA SER A 88 3.90 10.17 -10.30
C SER A 88 3.84 9.38 -8.98
N LEU A 89 2.87 9.69 -8.10
CA LEU A 89 2.67 8.91 -6.87
C LEU A 89 2.44 7.43 -7.17
N LYS A 90 1.57 7.10 -8.14
CA LYS A 90 1.30 5.70 -8.51
C LYS A 90 2.58 4.98 -8.96
N TYR A 91 3.41 5.66 -9.75
CA TYR A 91 4.68 5.11 -10.23
C TYR A 91 5.67 4.89 -9.08
N ASP A 92 5.82 5.87 -8.19
CA ASP A 92 6.74 5.80 -7.05
C ASP A 92 6.32 4.70 -6.07
N VAL A 93 5.02 4.65 -5.74
CA VAL A 93 4.44 3.61 -4.86
C VAL A 93 4.59 2.22 -5.48
N TRP A 94 4.36 2.09 -6.79
CA TRP A 94 4.55 0.82 -7.48
C TRP A 94 6.02 0.37 -7.43
N THR A 95 6.93 1.27 -7.78
CA THR A 95 8.37 1.01 -7.79
C THR A 95 8.88 0.60 -6.41
N LEU A 96 8.47 1.34 -5.37
CA LEU A 96 8.81 1.01 -3.99
C LEU A 96 8.19 -0.32 -3.56
N GLY A 97 6.93 -0.56 -3.89
CA GLY A 97 6.23 -1.81 -3.58
C GLY A 97 6.90 -3.03 -4.21
N THR A 98 7.35 -2.93 -5.46
CA THR A 98 8.11 -4.00 -6.14
C THR A 98 9.49 -4.21 -5.53
N ALA A 99 10.21 -3.14 -5.17
CA ALA A 99 11.50 -3.25 -4.50
C ALA A 99 11.37 -3.92 -3.12
N MET A 100 10.37 -3.53 -2.34
CA MET A 100 10.04 -4.16 -1.05
C MET A 100 9.62 -5.62 -1.21
N GLU A 101 8.80 -5.94 -2.21
CA GLU A 101 8.37 -7.31 -2.51
C GLU A 101 9.56 -8.21 -2.83
N LYS A 102 10.47 -7.72 -3.69
CA LYS A 102 11.70 -8.45 -4.03
C LYS A 102 12.57 -8.66 -2.80
N ALA A 103 12.88 -7.60 -2.06
CA ALA A 103 13.74 -7.68 -0.87
C ALA A 103 13.15 -8.60 0.21
N ALA A 104 11.83 -8.54 0.43
CA ALA A 104 11.14 -9.41 1.38
C ALA A 104 11.24 -10.88 0.99
N ASN A 105 11.06 -11.19 -0.29
CA ASN A 105 11.21 -12.56 -0.80
C ASN A 105 12.66 -13.05 -0.73
N ASP A 106 13.62 -12.26 -1.19
CA ASP A 106 15.04 -12.61 -1.15
C ASP A 106 15.48 -12.90 0.29
N ARG A 107 15.02 -12.08 1.25
CA ARG A 107 15.36 -12.23 2.67
C ARG A 107 14.62 -13.38 3.35
N LEU A 108 13.40 -13.71 2.94
CA LEU A 108 12.74 -14.91 3.46
C LEU A 108 13.39 -16.19 2.93
N HIS A 109 13.80 -16.18 1.67
CA HIS A 109 14.51 -17.28 1.05
C HIS A 109 15.78 -17.66 1.84
N THR A 110 16.50 -16.70 2.42
CA THR A 110 17.67 -17.00 3.26
C THR A 110 17.34 -17.79 4.53
N PHE A 111 16.08 -17.83 4.96
CA PHE A 111 15.65 -18.55 6.16
C PHE A 111 14.91 -19.86 5.85
N ASP A 112 14.08 -19.87 4.80
CA ASP A 112 13.24 -21.03 4.49
C ASP A 112 13.68 -21.83 3.26
N ASN A 113 14.65 -21.31 2.49
CA ASN A 113 15.14 -21.88 1.23
C ASN A 113 14.01 -22.16 0.21
N LYS A 114 12.88 -21.44 0.29
CA LYS A 114 11.74 -21.61 -0.62
C LYS A 114 11.77 -20.60 -1.74
N ASN A 115 11.14 -20.94 -2.85
CA ASN A 115 11.03 -20.04 -3.99
C ASN A 115 10.26 -18.76 -3.62
N ALA A 116 10.73 -17.64 -4.15
CA ALA A 116 10.08 -16.34 -4.04
C ALA A 116 8.62 -16.42 -4.53
N THR A 117 7.73 -15.70 -3.85
CA THR A 117 6.32 -15.61 -4.23
C THR A 117 5.82 -14.18 -4.12
N PRO A 118 5.14 -13.68 -5.16
CA PRO A 118 4.58 -12.33 -5.11
C PRO A 118 3.32 -12.28 -4.22
N LYS A 119 2.82 -13.42 -3.70
CA LYS A 119 1.51 -13.48 -3.05
C LYS A 119 1.53 -12.95 -1.62
N ALA A 120 0.66 -11.97 -1.34
CA ALA A 120 0.52 -11.39 -0.01
C ALA A 120 0.12 -12.41 1.07
N SER A 121 -0.75 -13.36 0.71
CA SER A 121 -1.18 -14.43 1.60
C SER A 121 -0.06 -15.39 2.00
N SER A 122 0.94 -15.56 1.14
CA SER A 122 2.10 -16.40 1.45
C SER A 122 3.00 -15.72 2.46
N LEU A 123 3.29 -14.42 2.27
CA LEU A 123 4.09 -13.65 3.20
C LEU A 123 3.52 -13.68 4.63
N ARG A 124 2.20 -13.50 4.76
CA ARG A 124 1.48 -13.58 6.03
C ARG A 124 1.63 -14.94 6.71
N LYS A 125 1.70 -16.03 5.95
CA LYS A 125 1.91 -17.39 6.48
C LYS A 125 3.37 -17.65 6.85
N CYS A 126 4.31 -17.15 6.05
CA CYS A 126 5.74 -17.32 6.32
C CYS A 126 6.20 -16.57 7.57
N TRP A 127 5.64 -15.39 7.85
CA TRP A 127 6.09 -14.55 8.97
C TRP A 127 5.98 -15.19 10.37
N PRO A 128 4.84 -15.80 10.77
CA PRO A 128 4.77 -16.57 12.01
C PRO A 128 5.71 -17.79 12.01
N SER A 129 5.89 -18.45 10.87
CA SER A 129 6.80 -19.59 10.75
C SER A 129 8.26 -19.17 10.97
N LEU A 130 8.65 -18.00 10.46
CA LEU A 130 9.96 -17.41 10.71
C LEU A 130 10.16 -17.14 12.20
N ARG A 131 9.14 -16.60 12.88
CA ARG A 131 9.19 -16.36 14.34
C ARG A 131 9.46 -17.64 15.13
N SER A 132 8.85 -18.76 14.73
CA SER A 132 9.01 -20.04 15.43
C SER A 132 10.33 -20.74 15.09
N SER A 133 10.75 -20.71 13.83
CA SER A 133 11.95 -21.45 13.35
C SER A 133 13.25 -20.67 13.51
N HIS A 134 13.22 -19.35 13.40
CA HIS A 134 14.38 -18.46 13.45
C HIS A 134 14.10 -17.25 14.37
N PRO A 135 13.84 -17.49 15.66
CA PRO A 135 13.38 -16.45 16.59
C PRO A 135 14.38 -15.29 16.75
N ASP A 136 15.68 -15.56 16.64
CA ASP A 136 16.73 -14.55 16.77
C ASP A 136 16.75 -13.61 15.56
N ALA A 137 16.67 -14.17 14.35
CA ALA A 137 16.55 -13.40 13.12
C ALA A 137 15.27 -12.56 13.11
N TYR A 138 14.15 -13.14 13.54
CA TYR A 138 12.89 -12.41 13.69
C TYR A 138 13.04 -11.18 14.60
N ARG A 139 13.70 -11.34 15.77
CA ARG A 139 13.95 -10.22 16.69
C ARG A 139 14.89 -9.17 16.10
N ALA A 140 15.96 -9.60 15.42
CA ALA A 140 16.91 -8.70 14.77
C ALA A 140 16.24 -7.84 13.69
N LEU A 141 15.39 -8.45 12.85
CA LEU A 141 14.60 -7.72 11.85
C LEU A 141 13.68 -6.68 12.50
N GLY A 142 12.97 -7.08 13.56
CA GLY A 142 12.13 -6.15 14.32
C GLY A 142 12.92 -4.99 14.91
N ALA A 143 14.08 -5.26 15.52
CA ALA A 143 14.94 -4.25 16.12
C ALA A 143 15.47 -3.24 15.08
N GLN A 144 15.94 -3.73 13.94
CA GLN A 144 16.45 -2.88 12.86
C GLN A 144 15.34 -2.01 12.25
N PHE A 145 14.14 -2.56 12.05
CA PHE A 145 12.97 -1.78 11.63
C PHE A 145 12.66 -0.66 12.63
N LEU A 146 12.65 -0.96 13.93
CA LEU A 146 12.40 0.05 14.97
C LEU A 146 13.49 1.12 15.00
N ALA A 147 14.75 0.77 14.75
CA ALA A 147 15.85 1.73 14.66
C ALA A 147 15.64 2.69 13.48
N LEU A 148 15.32 2.18 12.30
CA LEU A 148 15.00 2.99 11.11
C LEU A 148 13.78 3.90 11.32
N LYS A 149 12.78 3.42 12.06
CA LYS A 149 11.60 4.23 12.40
C LYS A 149 11.96 5.36 13.38
N ARG A 150 12.77 5.07 14.40
CA ARG A 150 13.22 6.06 15.40
C ARG A 150 14.12 7.14 14.79
N SER A 151 14.93 6.79 13.79
CA SER A 151 15.77 7.75 13.06
C SER A 151 15.01 8.57 12.02
N GLY A 152 13.71 8.34 11.83
CA GLY A 152 12.91 9.02 10.80
C GLY A 152 13.23 8.59 9.36
N GLN A 153 13.90 7.45 9.18
CA GLN A 153 14.27 6.92 7.86
C GLN A 153 13.12 6.15 7.19
N ILE A 154 12.11 5.74 7.97
CA ILE A 154 10.85 5.19 7.46
C ILE A 154 9.76 6.24 7.69
N VAL A 155 9.28 6.83 6.60
CA VAL A 155 8.22 7.85 6.61
C VAL A 155 7.00 7.30 5.87
N ASP A 156 5.86 7.27 6.55
CA ASP A 156 4.54 7.09 5.94
C ASP A 156 3.71 8.32 6.24
N ALA A 157 3.61 9.22 5.26
CA ALA A 157 2.83 10.45 5.36
C ALA A 157 1.39 10.27 4.85
N CYS A 158 1.06 9.10 4.27
CA CYS A 158 -0.27 8.80 3.75
C CYS A 158 -1.20 8.21 4.82
N THR A 159 -0.68 7.37 5.71
CA THR A 159 -1.51 6.72 6.72
C THR A 159 -1.55 7.57 8.00
N PRO A 160 -2.73 7.99 8.49
CA PRO A 160 -2.84 8.72 9.74
C PRO A 160 -2.22 7.93 10.92
N LEU A 161 -1.47 8.60 11.79
CA LEU A 161 -0.89 8.00 12.99
C LEU A 161 -1.93 7.53 14.03
N LYS A 162 -3.20 7.93 13.87
CA LYS A 162 -4.28 7.66 14.83
C LYS A 162 -5.41 6.86 14.16
N HIS A 163 -5.74 5.71 14.76
CA HIS A 163 -7.06 5.08 14.74
C HIS A 163 -7.50 4.89 16.18
#